data_AF-A0A1M3N4D2-F1
#
_entry.id   AF-A0A1M3N4D2-F1
#
_cell.length_a   1.000
_cell.length_b   1.000
_cell.length_c   1.000
_cell.angle_alpha   90.00
_cell.angle_beta   90.00
_cell.angle_gamma   90.00
#
_symmetry.space_group_name_H-M   'P 1'
#
loop_
_entity.id
_entity.type
_entity.pdbx_description
1 polymer ?
#
loop_
_entity_poly.entity_id
_entity_poly.type
_entity_poly.pdbx_seq_one_letter_code
_entity_poly.pdbx_strand_id
1 'polypeptide(L)'
;MSAIPSPIQSLLDLFASDLADVRFGDVDATTLSGAAAEVETAAEALSAAQAVLDEARAKLQERQDVLMQHAQRALAYARVYAEANASLSARLDAIALPRPAKRARAEGEVLVLSSDDPQPPRRPRGRPRKHPLPAPASAPALIAPETPTLALDATGE
;
A
#
# COMPACT_ATOMS: atom_id res chain seq x y z
N MET A 1 8.18 9.29 12.18
CA MET A 1 7.37 10.28 12.93
C MET A 1 7.78 10.13 14.38
N SER A 2 8.13 11.22 15.06
CA SER A 2 8.49 11.12 16.48
C SER A 2 7.28 10.64 17.29
N ALA A 3 7.51 9.71 18.21
CA ALA A 3 6.48 9.24 19.15
C ALA A 3 6.14 10.31 20.20
N ILE A 4 7.05 11.26 20.40
CA ILE A 4 6.93 12.33 21.38
C ILE A 4 6.29 13.56 20.70
N PRO A 5 5.21 14.12 21.27
CA PRO A 5 4.58 15.35 20.79
C PRO A 5 5.57 16.53 20.76
N SER A 6 5.47 17.38 19.73
CA SER A 6 6.35 18.54 19.54
C SER A 6 6.46 19.48 20.76
N PRO A 7 5.39 19.81 21.50
CA PRO A 7 5.51 20.65 22.70
C PRO A 7 6.41 20.03 23.79
N ILE A 8 6.38 18.70 23.93
CA ILE A 8 7.22 17.98 24.91
C ILE A 8 8.67 17.97 24.44
N GLN A 9 8.92 17.84 23.13
CA GLN A 9 10.27 17.96 22.57
C GLN A 9 10.86 19.34 22.83
N SER A 10 10.10 20.42 22.63
CA SER A 10 10.58 21.77 22.95
C SER A 10 10.89 21.96 24.44
N LEU A 11 10.14 21.29 25.33
CA LEU A 11 10.43 21.29 26.76
C LEU A 11 11.73 20.53 27.07
N LEU A 12 11.94 19.36 26.45
CA LEU A 12 13.16 18.57 26.60
C LEU A 12 14.38 19.38 26.14
N ASP A 13 14.28 20.09 25.02
CA ASP A 13 15.35 20.95 24.51
C ASP A 13 15.68 22.10 25.47
N LEU A 14 14.66 22.70 26.09
CA LEU A 14 14.84 23.76 27.10
C LEU A 14 15.53 23.23 28.37
N PHE A 15 15.16 22.04 28.84
CA PHE A 15 15.82 21.36 29.96
C PHE A 15 17.24 20.90 29.63
N ALA A 16 17.53 20.59 28.36
CA ALA A 16 18.87 20.23 27.91
C ALA A 16 19.80 21.45 27.73
N SER A 17 19.25 22.66 27.61
CA SER A 17 20.00 23.89 27.35
C SER A 17 19.92 24.86 28.53
N ASP A 18 18.94 25.76 28.53
CA ASP A 18 18.84 26.89 29.46
C ASP A 18 18.58 26.47 30.91
N LEU A 19 17.98 25.29 31.12
CA LEU A 19 17.65 24.74 32.43
C LEU A 19 18.49 23.51 32.81
N ALA A 20 19.64 23.30 32.16
CA ALA A 20 20.48 22.11 32.37
C ALA A 20 20.92 21.89 33.83
N ASP A 21 21.17 22.96 34.57
CA ASP A 21 21.60 22.91 35.98
C ASP A 21 20.44 22.95 36.97
N VAL A 22 19.19 23.07 36.49
CA VAL A 22 18.02 23.27 37.35
C VAL A 22 17.34 21.94 37.64
N ARG A 23 17.20 21.65 38.94
CA ARG A 23 16.38 20.53 39.43
C ARG A 23 15.16 21.04 40.17
N PHE A 24 13.98 20.64 39.71
CA PHE A 24 12.70 20.92 40.37
C PHE A 24 12.22 19.66 41.08
N GLY A 25 12.65 19.47 42.32
CA GLY A 25 12.38 18.23 43.06
C GLY A 25 13.00 17.02 42.36
N ASP A 26 12.15 16.09 41.93
CA ASP A 26 12.58 14.86 41.23
C ASP A 26 12.63 15.02 39.70
N VAL A 27 12.34 16.22 39.16
CA VAL A 27 12.30 16.48 37.72
C VAL A 27 13.51 17.30 37.29
N ASP A 28 14.27 16.75 36.34
CA ASP A 28 15.43 17.39 35.74
C ASP A 28 15.65 16.89 34.29
N ALA A 29 16.69 17.40 33.63
CA ALA A 29 17.02 16.99 32.27
C ALA A 29 17.25 15.47 32.15
N THR A 30 17.85 14.82 33.16
CA THR A 30 18.12 13.38 33.14
C THR A 30 16.85 12.54 33.26
N THR A 31 15.92 12.92 34.14
CA THR A 31 14.67 12.18 34.31
C THR A 31 13.74 12.37 33.12
N LEU A 32 13.66 13.58 32.56
CA LEU A 32 12.84 13.84 31.38
C LEU A 32 13.39 13.15 30.12
N SER A 33 14.70 13.17 29.90
CA SER A 33 15.32 12.44 28.78
C SER A 33 15.21 10.92 28.92
N GLY A 34 15.30 10.39 30.15
CA GLY A 34 15.03 8.98 30.43
C GLY A 34 13.58 8.59 30.06
N ALA A 35 12.60 9.37 30.52
CA ALA A 35 11.19 9.12 30.18
C ALA A 35 10.93 9.25 28.67
N ALA A 36 11.58 10.19 27.99
CA ALA A 36 11.52 10.33 26.53
C ALA A 36 12.04 9.07 25.81
N ALA A 37 13.20 8.56 26.23
CA ALA A 37 13.79 7.35 25.67
C ALA A 37 12.92 6.10 25.90
N GLU A 38 12.24 6.00 27.05
CA GLU A 38 11.27 4.93 27.31
C GLU A 38 10.07 4.99 26.37
N VAL A 39 9.55 6.19 26.08
CA VAL A 39 8.44 6.39 25.13
C VAL A 39 8.86 5.99 23.71
N GLU A 40 10.06 6.36 23.29
CA GLU A 40 10.59 5.97 21.97
C GLU A 40 10.76 4.46 21.87
N THR A 41 11.36 3.83 22.88
CA THR A 41 11.51 2.36 22.96
C THR A 41 10.15 1.65 22.89
N ALA A 42 9.15 2.16 23.62
CA ALA A 42 7.80 1.62 23.58
C ALA A 42 7.13 1.78 22.20
N ALA A 43 7.38 2.90 21.52
CA ALA A 43 6.86 3.14 20.18
C ALA A 43 7.49 2.22 19.13
N GLU A 44 8.80 1.95 19.22
CA GLU A 44 9.48 0.96 18.38
C GLU A 44 8.92 -0.44 18.59
N ALA A 45 8.74 -0.85 19.85
CA ALA A 45 8.15 -2.13 20.20
C ALA A 45 6.71 -2.27 19.65
N LEU A 46 5.90 -1.20 19.73
CA LEU A 46 4.57 -1.17 19.13
C LEU A 46 4.62 -1.31 17.62
N SER A 47 5.54 -0.61 16.96
CA SER A 47 5.70 -0.71 15.50
C SER A 47 6.09 -2.13 15.07
N ALA A 48 6.99 -2.78 15.81
CA ALA A 48 7.38 -4.17 15.55
C ALA A 48 6.21 -5.14 15.76
N ALA A 49 5.46 -4.97 16.85
CA ALA A 49 4.29 -5.80 17.14
C ALA A 49 3.19 -5.65 16.08
N GLN A 50 2.97 -4.42 15.58
CA GLN A 50 2.01 -4.15 14.51
C GLN A 50 2.40 -4.87 13.21
N ALA A 51 3.68 -4.89 12.85
CA ALA A 51 4.17 -5.61 11.68
C ALA A 51 3.92 -7.13 11.79
N VAL A 52 4.18 -7.73 12.96
CA VAL A 52 3.90 -9.15 13.22
C VAL A 52 2.41 -9.46 13.13
N LEU A 53 1.57 -8.57 13.66
CA LEU A 53 0.12 -8.70 13.62
C LEU A 53 -0.41 -8.64 12.19
N ASP A 54 0.10 -7.72 11.37
CA ASP A 54 -0.30 -7.60 9.97
C ASP A 54 0.13 -8.82 9.14
N GLU A 55 1.32 -9.36 9.39
CA GLU A 55 1.76 -10.63 8.80
C GLU A 55 0.86 -11.81 9.24
N ALA A 56 0.51 -11.89 10.52
CA ALA A 56 -0.37 -12.93 11.03
C ALA A 56 -1.77 -12.85 10.41
N ARG A 57 -2.31 -11.64 10.20
CA ARG A 57 -3.57 -11.41 9.49
C ARG A 57 -3.51 -11.86 8.04
N ALA A 58 -2.43 -11.55 7.32
CA ALA A 58 -2.24 -12.00 5.94
C ALA A 58 -2.23 -13.54 5.87
N LYS A 59 -1.46 -14.21 6.73
CA LYS A 59 -1.41 -15.68 6.81
C LYS A 59 -2.76 -16.29 7.17
N LEU A 60 -3.52 -15.67 8.07
CA LEU A 60 -4.87 -16.12 8.41
C LEU A 60 -5.80 -16.04 7.20
N GLN A 61 -5.78 -14.92 6.47
CA GLN A 61 -6.59 -14.73 5.27
C GLN A 61 -6.26 -15.78 4.19
N GLU A 62 -4.97 -16.00 3.91
CA GLU A 62 -4.53 -17.03 2.96
C GLU A 62 -5.07 -18.42 3.32
N ARG A 63 -4.98 -18.79 4.61
CA ARG A 63 -5.50 -20.09 5.09
C ARG A 63 -7.00 -20.19 4.98
N GLN A 64 -7.72 -19.10 5.25
CA GLN A 64 -9.17 -19.04 5.09
C GLN A 64 -9.58 -19.19 3.62
N ASP A 65 -8.84 -18.56 2.70
CA ASP A 65 -9.09 -18.67 1.26
C ASP A 65 -8.86 -20.11 0.75
N VAL A 66 -7.77 -20.75 1.19
CA VAL A 66 -7.50 -22.17 0.89
C VAL A 66 -8.62 -23.06 1.44
N LEU A 67 -9.03 -22.85 2.70
CA LEU A 67 -10.14 -23.60 3.29
C LEU A 67 -11.45 -23.39 2.52
N MET A 68 -11.74 -22.16 2.09
CA MET A 68 -12.94 -21.84 1.32
C MET A 68 -12.94 -22.55 -0.03
N GLN A 69 -11.82 -22.59 -0.75
CA GLN A 69 -11.69 -23.33 -2.01
C GLN A 69 -11.91 -24.83 -1.80
N HIS A 70 -11.34 -25.41 -0.75
CA HIS A 70 -11.56 -26.81 -0.41
C HIS A 70 -13.03 -27.09 -0.06
N ALA A 71 -13.67 -26.23 0.72
CA ALA A 71 -15.07 -26.36 1.10
C ALA A 71 -16.00 -26.32 -0.13
N GLN A 72 -15.73 -25.41 -1.07
CA GLN A 72 -16.49 -25.33 -2.33
C GLN A 72 -16.34 -26.59 -3.19
N ARG A 73 -15.12 -27.10 -3.33
CA ARG A 73 -14.85 -28.36 -4.06
C ARG A 73 -15.49 -29.56 -3.38
N ALA A 74 -15.38 -29.65 -2.06
CA ALA A 74 -15.98 -30.72 -1.26
C ALA A 74 -17.50 -30.73 -1.41
N LEU A 75 -18.14 -29.55 -1.37
CA LEU A 75 -19.59 -29.43 -1.56
C LEU A 75 -19.99 -29.86 -2.98
N ALA A 76 -19.21 -29.49 -4.01
CA ALA A 76 -19.46 -29.94 -5.38
C ALA A 76 -19.38 -31.48 -5.50
N TYR A 77 -18.37 -32.12 -4.92
CA TYR A 77 -18.25 -33.58 -4.92
C TYR A 77 -19.36 -34.26 -4.11
N ALA A 78 -19.70 -33.70 -2.95
CA ALA A 78 -20.78 -34.21 -2.11
C ALA A 78 -22.12 -34.16 -2.84
N ARG A 79 -22.38 -33.13 -3.66
CA ARG A 79 -23.59 -33.03 -4.49
C ARG A 79 -23.68 -34.15 -5.53
N VAL A 80 -22.59 -34.45 -6.23
CA VAL A 80 -22.55 -35.56 -7.21
C VAL A 80 -22.81 -36.89 -6.50
N TYR A 81 -22.19 -37.11 -5.34
CA TYR A 81 -22.43 -38.32 -4.54
C TYR A 81 -23.88 -38.43 -4.04
N ALA A 82 -24.50 -37.29 -3.70
CA ALA A 82 -25.86 -37.23 -3.17
C ALA A 82 -26.95 -37.29 -4.25
N GLU A 83 -26.61 -37.38 -5.54
CA GLU A 83 -27.58 -37.43 -6.65
C GLU A 83 -28.59 -38.57 -6.48
N ALA A 84 -28.15 -39.72 -5.96
CA ALA A 84 -29.01 -40.87 -5.68
C ALA A 84 -29.77 -40.79 -4.33
N ASN A 85 -29.57 -39.74 -3.53
CA ASN A 85 -30.16 -39.61 -2.19
C ASN A 85 -30.75 -38.20 -1.95
N ALA A 86 -32.06 -38.08 -2.18
CA ALA A 86 -32.82 -36.83 -2.05
C ALA A 86 -32.74 -36.19 -0.64
N SER A 87 -32.59 -36.99 0.42
CA SER A 87 -32.44 -36.46 1.78
C SER A 87 -31.06 -35.82 2.01
N LEU A 88 -30.03 -36.35 1.33
CA LEU A 88 -28.66 -35.88 1.44
C LEU A 88 -28.45 -34.62 0.60
N SER A 89 -29.05 -34.56 -0.61
CA SER A 89 -29.01 -33.36 -1.44
C SER A 89 -29.69 -32.17 -0.77
N ALA A 90 -30.87 -32.36 -0.17
CA ALA A 90 -31.57 -31.30 0.58
C ALA A 90 -30.72 -30.74 1.73
N ARG A 91 -29.97 -31.59 2.44
CA ARG A 91 -29.05 -31.15 3.50
C ARG A 91 -27.85 -30.37 2.94
N LEU A 92 -27.31 -30.75 1.80
CA LEU A 92 -26.18 -30.05 1.16
C LEU A 92 -26.60 -28.70 0.57
N ASP A 93 -27.82 -28.58 0.07
CA ASP A 93 -28.36 -27.32 -0.46
C ASP A 93 -28.68 -26.29 0.63
N ALA A 94 -28.96 -26.76 1.85
CA ALA A 94 -29.06 -25.88 3.02
C ALA A 94 -27.71 -25.27 3.43
N ILE A 95 -26.58 -25.85 3.01
CA ILE A 95 -25.24 -25.31 3.29
C ILE A 95 -24.93 -24.19 2.29
N ALA A 96 -25.21 -22.95 2.72
CA ALA A 96 -24.89 -21.76 1.93
C ALA A 96 -23.45 -21.30 2.19
N LEU A 97 -22.53 -21.65 1.29
CA LEU A 97 -21.22 -21.02 1.21
C LEU A 97 -21.31 -19.71 0.38
N PRO A 98 -20.54 -18.66 0.71
CA PRO A 98 -20.42 -17.48 -0.14
C PRO A 98 -19.98 -17.93 -1.53
N ARG A 99 -20.88 -17.79 -2.52
CA ARG A 99 -20.54 -18.17 -3.89
C ARG A 99 -19.45 -17.20 -4.37
N PRO A 100 -18.32 -17.70 -4.91
CA PRO A 100 -17.38 -16.82 -5.56
C PRO A 100 -18.15 -16.19 -6.70
N ALA A 101 -18.31 -14.86 -6.67
CA ALA A 101 -19.00 -14.14 -7.72
C ALA A 101 -18.34 -14.55 -9.04
N LYS A 102 -19.07 -15.32 -9.86
CA LYS A 102 -18.67 -15.52 -11.25
C LYS A 102 -18.48 -14.11 -11.78
N ARG A 103 -17.28 -13.78 -12.24
CA ARG A 103 -17.03 -12.55 -13.00
C ARG A 103 -18.06 -12.56 -14.12
N ALA A 104 -19.16 -11.85 -13.91
CA ALA A 104 -20.07 -11.51 -14.96
C ALA A 104 -19.19 -10.79 -15.98
N ARG A 105 -19.12 -11.31 -17.20
CA ARG A 105 -18.74 -10.47 -18.33
C ARG A 105 -19.61 -9.23 -18.20
N ALA A 106 -18.96 -8.07 -18.12
CA ALA A 106 -19.60 -6.79 -18.06
C ALA A 106 -20.55 -6.65 -19.26
N GLU A 107 -21.84 -6.80 -19.00
CA GLU A 107 -22.85 -5.95 -19.62
C GLU A 107 -23.43 -5.12 -18.50
N GLY A 108 -23.45 -3.81 -18.75
CA GLY A 108 -23.41 -2.79 -17.73
C GLY A 108 -24.64 -2.76 -16.84
N GLU A 109 -24.41 -2.55 -15.56
CA GLU A 109 -25.39 -1.86 -14.74
C GLU A 109 -24.66 -0.93 -13.78
N VAL A 110 -25.09 0.31 -13.88
CA VAL A 110 -24.54 1.52 -13.30
C VAL A 110 -24.84 1.51 -11.80
N LEU A 111 -23.82 1.35 -10.97
CA LEU A 111 -23.90 1.73 -9.57
C LEU A 111 -23.61 3.23 -9.45
N VAL A 112 -24.67 4.04 -9.49
CA VAL A 112 -24.63 5.40 -8.92
C VAL A 112 -25.49 5.37 -7.66
N LEU A 113 -24.83 5.12 -6.52
CA LEU A 113 -25.36 5.51 -5.22
C LEU A 113 -25.10 7.01 -5.09
N SER A 114 -26.15 7.80 -5.34
CA SER A 114 -26.15 9.24 -5.21
C SER A 114 -25.85 9.66 -3.77
N SER A 115 -24.71 10.31 -3.55
CA SER A 115 -24.54 11.26 -2.45
C SER A 115 -24.61 12.66 -3.06
N ASP A 116 -25.63 13.39 -2.66
CA ASP A 116 -25.90 14.78 -3.04
C ASP A 116 -24.84 15.70 -2.43
N ASP A 117 -24.04 16.34 -3.27
CA ASP A 117 -23.35 17.60 -2.96
C ASP A 117 -23.10 18.37 -4.29
N PRO A 118 -23.42 19.69 -4.39
CA PRO A 118 -23.53 20.35 -5.68
C PRO A 118 -22.18 20.93 -6.15
N GLN A 119 -21.63 20.39 -7.24
CA GLN A 119 -20.43 20.92 -7.90
C GLN A 119 -20.80 21.66 -9.22
N PRO A 120 -20.27 22.88 -9.49
CA PRO A 120 -20.70 23.70 -10.62
C PRO A 120 -20.21 23.20 -11.99
N PRO A 121 -20.92 23.53 -13.09
CA PRO A 121 -20.73 22.88 -14.39
C PRO A 121 -19.40 23.26 -15.06
N ARG A 122 -18.59 22.24 -15.41
CA ARG A 122 -17.37 22.39 -16.20
C ARG A 122 -17.71 22.61 -17.67
N ARG A 123 -17.29 23.75 -18.22
CA ARG A 123 -17.43 24.09 -19.64
C ARG A 123 -16.59 23.14 -20.52
N PRO A 124 -17.09 22.72 -21.71
CA PRO A 124 -16.34 21.86 -22.62
C PRO A 124 -15.17 22.62 -23.23
N ARG A 125 -13.95 22.09 -23.08
CA ARG A 125 -12.73 22.67 -23.64
C ARG A 125 -12.72 22.51 -25.15
N GLY A 126 -12.79 23.66 -25.83
CA GLY A 126 -12.66 23.80 -27.26
C GLY A 126 -11.35 23.22 -27.79
N ARG A 127 -11.51 22.53 -28.91
CA ARG A 127 -10.53 22.06 -29.89
C ARG A 127 -9.23 22.90 -29.91
N PRO A 128 -8.04 22.28 -29.78
CA PRO A 128 -6.77 22.99 -29.82
C PRO A 128 -6.52 23.61 -31.21
N ARG A 129 -6.08 24.87 -31.23
CA ARG A 129 -5.75 25.60 -32.47
C ARG A 129 -4.46 25.04 -33.08
N LYS A 130 -4.52 24.69 -34.38
CA LYS A 130 -3.36 24.34 -35.21
C LYS A 130 -2.40 25.54 -35.29
N HIS A 131 -1.13 25.35 -34.94
CA HIS A 131 -0.05 26.26 -35.34
C HIS A 131 0.54 25.84 -36.70
N PRO A 132 0.97 26.76 -37.58
CA PRO A 132 1.59 26.45 -38.87
C PRO A 132 3.07 26.07 -38.71
N LEU A 133 3.50 25.08 -39.52
CA LEU A 133 4.89 24.62 -39.66
C LEU A 133 5.75 25.63 -40.45
N PRO A 134 7.00 25.91 -40.06
CA PRO A 134 7.99 26.47 -40.98
C PRO A 134 8.71 25.35 -41.75
N ALA A 135 8.92 25.60 -43.04
CA ALA A 135 9.52 24.70 -44.04
C ALA A 135 11.03 24.48 -43.84
N PRO A 136 11.58 23.31 -44.20
CA PRO A 136 13.02 23.15 -44.40
C PRO A 136 13.37 23.11 -45.89
N ALA A 137 14.18 24.07 -46.34
CA ALA A 137 14.88 23.99 -47.62
C ALA A 137 16.32 24.51 -47.45
N SER A 138 17.26 23.59 -47.21
CA SER A 138 18.54 23.48 -47.93
C SER A 138 19.47 22.50 -47.22
N ALA A 139 19.85 21.46 -47.95
CA ALA A 139 20.90 20.48 -47.64
C ALA A 139 22.28 21.04 -48.08
N PRO A 140 23.37 20.26 -48.23
CA PRO A 140 23.90 19.07 -47.50
C PRO A 140 25.41 19.22 -47.14
N ALA A 141 25.96 18.35 -46.28
CA ALA A 141 27.33 17.77 -46.37
C ALA A 141 27.61 16.96 -45.08
N LEU A 142 27.66 15.61 -45.12
CA LEU A 142 28.87 14.80 -45.36
C LEU A 142 30.04 15.19 -44.44
N ILE A 143 30.24 14.43 -43.36
CA ILE A 143 31.49 13.74 -42.97
C ILE A 143 31.12 12.70 -41.90
N ALA A 144 31.61 11.48 -42.13
CA ALA A 144 31.38 10.28 -41.34
C ALA A 144 32.50 10.08 -40.29
N PRO A 145 32.61 8.93 -39.62
CA PRO A 145 32.66 8.79 -38.16
C PRO A 145 34.08 8.58 -37.62
N GLU A 146 34.26 8.58 -36.30
CA GLU A 146 35.02 7.55 -35.59
C GLU A 146 35.05 7.81 -34.07
N THR A 147 34.65 6.78 -33.33
CA THR A 147 34.72 6.64 -31.88
C THR A 147 36.09 6.09 -31.47
N PRO A 148 36.80 6.68 -30.49
CA PRO A 148 37.92 5.99 -29.86
C PRO A 148 37.41 5.16 -28.67
N THR A 149 37.29 3.84 -28.85
CA THR A 149 37.19 2.89 -27.74
C THR A 149 38.60 2.50 -27.33
N LEU A 150 39.05 3.07 -26.21
CA LEU A 150 40.27 2.68 -25.49
C LEU A 150 40.08 1.30 -24.86
N ALA A 151 40.86 0.32 -25.32
CA ALA A 151 41.11 -0.92 -24.58
C ALA A 151 42.47 -1.49 -25.03
N LEU A 152 43.51 -1.31 -24.20
CA LEU A 152 44.73 -2.12 -24.17
C LEU A 152 45.58 -1.66 -22.98
N ASP A 153 45.29 -2.22 -21.80
CA ASP A 153 46.30 -2.41 -20.76
C ASP A 153 46.60 -3.91 -20.74
N ALA A 154 47.70 -4.27 -21.41
CA ALA A 154 48.37 -5.55 -21.30
C ALA A 154 49.60 -5.32 -20.42
N THR A 155 49.48 -5.64 -19.15
CA THR A 155 50.59 -5.64 -18.20
C THR A 155 51.55 -6.77 -18.58
N GLY A 156 52.75 -6.41 -19.00
CA GLY A 156 53.92 -7.27 -18.92
C GLY A 156 54.61 -7.06 -17.58
N GLU A 157 54.93 -8.16 -16.88
CA GLU A 157 56.29 -8.59 -16.55
C GLU A 157 56.24 -9.99 -15.89
#